data_AF-A0A965BV02-F1
#
_entry.id   AF-A0A965BV02-F1
#
_cell.length_a   1.000
_cell.length_b   1.000
_cell.length_c   1.000
_cell.angle_alpha   90.00
_cell.angle_beta   90.00
_cell.angle_gamma   90.00
#
_symmetry.space_group_name_H-M   'P 1'
#
loop_
_entity.id
_entity.type
_entity.pdbx_description
1 polymer ?
#
loop_
_entity_poly.entity_id
_entity_poly.type
_entity_poly.pdbx_seq_one_letter_code
_entity_poly.pdbx_strand_id
1 'polypeptide(L)'
;MQGVHGRRRSGQGDAFWQFRPYLPGDAASRVDWRQSARSDRVFIRETEWEAAQTVALWSARGPGMAWRSRDTLPTKQERADELLLALAALLLRGGERVRGFGAPRAFIGRAALAPLAGFLPEQTAQPADPRLPRHARVVLFSDFLAPLEETRAQLSALAAQGLRGAPGTADRSIMRIIHGMLSAGR
;
A
#
# COMPACT_ATOMS: atom_id res chain seq x y z
N MET A 1 8.41 -13.14 -15.16
CA MET A 1 9.08 -11.81 -15.15
C MET A 1 9.31 -11.42 -13.71
N GLN A 2 10.58 -11.25 -13.34
CA GLN A 2 11.08 -11.07 -11.97
C GLN A 2 10.86 -9.64 -11.47
N GLY A 3 10.25 -9.51 -10.29
CA GLY A 3 10.33 -8.33 -9.44
C GLY A 3 11.30 -8.61 -8.29
N VAL A 4 12.31 -7.76 -8.17
CA VAL A 4 13.48 -7.90 -7.30
C VAL A 4 13.15 -7.45 -5.87
N HIS A 5 13.25 -8.36 -4.89
CA HIS A 5 13.62 -8.06 -3.50
C HIS A 5 14.51 -9.18 -2.94
N GLY A 6 15.81 -9.05 -3.17
CA GLY A 6 16.84 -9.99 -2.75
C GLY A 6 17.22 -9.88 -1.27
N ARG A 7 16.31 -10.21 -0.35
CA ARG A 7 16.72 -10.51 1.04
C ARG A 7 15.89 -11.64 1.66
N ARG A 8 16.18 -12.85 1.21
CA ARG A 8 15.62 -14.10 1.72
C ARG A 8 16.21 -14.40 3.10
N ARG A 9 15.40 -14.28 4.15
CA ARG A 9 15.65 -14.87 5.48
C ARG A 9 14.44 -15.73 5.83
N SER A 10 14.60 -16.78 6.64
CA SER A 10 13.48 -17.58 7.14
C SER A 10 12.74 -16.85 8.27
N GLY A 11 11.40 -16.78 8.26
CA GLY A 11 10.61 -16.13 9.32
C GLY A 11 9.11 -16.46 9.27
N GLN A 12 8.34 -16.03 10.29
CA GLN A 12 6.87 -16.17 10.33
C GLN A 12 6.23 -15.31 9.21
N GLY A 13 5.71 -15.95 8.18
CA GLY A 13 4.93 -15.37 7.09
C GLY A 13 3.78 -16.32 6.70
N ASP A 14 2.96 -15.96 5.71
CA ASP A 14 1.82 -16.80 5.29
C ASP A 14 2.09 -17.59 3.98
N ALA A 15 3.08 -17.17 3.19
CA ALA A 15 3.47 -17.83 1.95
C ALA A 15 4.31 -19.08 2.26
N PHE A 16 3.82 -20.25 1.84
CA PHE A 16 4.54 -21.53 1.98
C PHE A 16 5.87 -21.49 1.21
N TRP A 17 6.99 -21.74 1.88
CA TRP A 17 8.32 -21.83 1.27
C TRP A 17 8.70 -23.29 1.02
N GLN A 18 8.86 -24.07 2.09
CA GLN A 18 9.15 -25.49 2.03
C GLN A 18 8.75 -26.19 3.33
N PHE A 19 8.68 -27.52 3.31
CA PHE A 19 8.71 -28.31 4.54
C PHE A 19 10.16 -28.63 4.88
N ARG A 20 10.51 -28.52 6.16
CA ARG A 20 11.77 -29.08 6.67
C ARG A 20 11.54 -30.00 7.86
N PRO A 21 12.43 -30.98 8.10
CA PRO A 21 12.39 -31.76 9.32
C PRO A 21 12.46 -30.87 10.56
N TYR A 22 11.69 -31.22 11.58
CA TYR A 22 11.77 -30.63 12.92
C TYR A 22 13.16 -30.84 13.53
N LEU A 23 13.70 -29.82 14.18
CA LEU A 23 14.94 -29.86 14.94
C LEU A 23 14.68 -29.51 16.41
N PRO A 24 15.46 -30.06 17.35
CA PRO A 24 15.40 -29.65 18.75
C PRO A 24 15.57 -28.13 18.89
N GLY A 25 14.61 -27.47 19.54
CA GLY A 25 14.55 -26.01 19.70
C GLY A 25 13.52 -25.31 18.82
N ASP A 26 12.90 -26.03 17.89
CA ASP A 26 11.79 -25.49 17.10
C ASP A 26 10.48 -25.37 17.89
N ALA A 27 9.73 -24.31 17.61
CA ALA A 27 8.43 -24.09 18.24
C ALA A 27 7.39 -25.10 17.75
N ALA A 28 6.78 -25.83 18.69
CA ALA A 28 5.73 -26.82 18.40
C ALA A 28 4.52 -26.23 17.64
N SER A 29 4.23 -24.93 17.81
CA SER A 29 3.17 -24.22 17.08
C SER A 29 3.40 -24.12 15.56
N ARG A 30 4.61 -24.40 15.09
CA ARG A 30 4.99 -24.36 13.66
C ARG A 30 4.95 -25.74 13.00
N VAL A 31 4.62 -26.78 13.76
CA VAL A 31 4.52 -28.15 13.25
C VAL A 31 3.29 -28.26 12.35
N ASP A 32 3.51 -28.77 11.15
CA ASP A 32 2.41 -29.11 10.25
C ASP A 32 2.01 -30.56 10.50
N TRP A 33 0.98 -30.75 11.33
CA TRP A 33 0.48 -32.08 11.69
C TRP A 33 -0.08 -32.85 10.49
N ARG A 34 -0.60 -32.15 9.46
CA ARG A 34 -1.15 -32.81 8.26
C ARG A 34 -0.06 -33.39 7.39
N GLN A 35 1.04 -32.66 7.20
CA GLN A 35 2.21 -33.16 6.48
C GLN A 35 2.93 -34.24 7.28
N SER A 36 3.06 -34.06 8.60
CA SER A 36 3.72 -35.03 9.49
C SER A 36 2.98 -36.36 9.54
N ALA A 37 1.65 -36.37 9.47
CA ALA A 37 0.86 -37.60 9.44
C ALA A 37 1.07 -38.48 8.18
N ARG A 38 1.76 -37.97 7.15
CA ARG A 38 2.06 -38.70 5.91
C ARG A 38 3.45 -39.37 5.91
N SER A 39 4.21 -39.27 7.01
CA SER A 39 5.55 -39.85 7.13
C SER A 39 5.92 -40.16 8.58
N ASP A 40 7.03 -40.88 8.80
CA ASP A 40 7.57 -41.13 10.14
C ASP A 40 8.36 -39.95 10.75
N ARG A 41 8.36 -38.79 10.08
CA ARG A 41 9.12 -37.59 10.50
C ARG A 41 8.19 -36.42 10.76
N VAL A 42 8.51 -35.64 11.80
CA VAL A 42 7.81 -34.39 12.11
C VAL A 42 8.34 -33.30 11.18
N PHE A 43 7.42 -32.64 10.49
CA PHE A 43 7.72 -31.54 9.58
C PHE A 43 7.25 -30.20 10.12
N ILE A 44 8.08 -29.19 9.89
CA ILE A 44 7.76 -27.79 10.11
C ILE A 44 7.46 -27.16 8.76
N ARG A 45 6.39 -26.36 8.73
CA ARG A 45 6.10 -25.50 7.59
C ARG A 45 6.96 -24.24 7.69
N GLU A 46 7.91 -24.07 6.77
CA GLU A 46 8.62 -22.81 6.61
C GLU A 46 7.84 -21.88 5.70
N THR A 47 7.86 -20.62 6.06
CA THR A 47 7.14 -19.56 5.37
C THR A 47 8.14 -18.54 4.85
N GLU A 48 7.96 -18.09 3.61
CA GLU A 48 8.85 -17.13 2.98
C GLU A 48 8.73 -15.78 3.70
N TRP A 49 9.87 -15.15 3.98
CA TRP A 49 9.90 -13.80 4.52
C TRP A 49 9.78 -12.80 3.38
N GLU A 50 8.55 -12.44 3.07
CA GLU A 50 8.27 -11.15 2.47
C GLU A 50 7.46 -10.36 3.50
N ALA A 51 8.11 -9.40 4.17
CA ALA A 51 7.40 -8.50 5.05
C ALA A 51 6.47 -7.65 4.17
N ALA A 52 5.20 -8.07 4.05
CA ALA A 52 4.19 -7.38 3.26
C ALA A 52 4.21 -5.88 3.58
N GLN A 53 4.50 -5.08 2.55
CA GLN A 53 4.54 -3.64 2.65
C GLN A 53 3.15 -3.12 2.93
N THR A 54 3.10 -2.04 3.72
CA THR A 54 1.84 -1.31 3.91
C THR A 54 1.77 -0.22 2.86
N VAL A 55 0.69 -0.20 2.09
CA VAL A 55 0.38 0.85 1.12
C VAL A 55 -0.85 1.60 1.59
N ALA A 56 -0.67 2.87 1.94
CA ALA A 56 -1.72 3.79 2.31
C ALA A 56 -2.31 4.45 1.06
N LEU A 57 -3.62 4.37 0.90
CA LEU A 57 -4.37 4.87 -0.25
C LEU A 57 -5.23 6.05 0.19
N TRP A 58 -5.20 7.13 -0.59
CA TRP A 58 -6.09 8.27 -0.42
C TRP A 58 -6.44 8.94 -1.74
N SER A 59 -7.64 9.49 -1.78
CA SER A 59 -8.15 10.32 -2.87
C SER A 59 -8.60 11.65 -2.30
N ALA A 60 -8.26 12.75 -2.98
CA ALA A 60 -8.78 14.07 -2.69
C ALA A 60 -10.30 14.06 -2.71
N ARG A 61 -10.89 14.91 -1.86
CA ARG A 61 -12.33 15.16 -1.77
C ARG A 61 -12.50 16.67 -1.85
N GLY A 62 -13.32 17.15 -2.78
CA GLY A 62 -13.58 18.57 -2.95
C GLY A 62 -14.26 18.91 -4.27
N PRO A 63 -14.66 20.18 -4.48
CA PRO A 63 -15.39 20.60 -5.68
C PRO A 63 -14.66 20.28 -6.99
N GLY A 64 -13.33 20.38 -7.01
CA GLY A 64 -12.51 20.02 -8.17
C GLY A 64 -12.61 18.54 -8.58
N MET A 65 -12.83 17.65 -7.60
CA MET A 65 -13.01 16.21 -7.81
C MET A 65 -14.43 15.85 -8.25
N ALA A 66 -15.43 16.66 -7.90
CA ALA A 66 -16.81 16.50 -8.38
C ALA A 66 -17.01 16.91 -9.85
N TRP A 67 -15.97 17.46 -10.48
CA TRP A 67 -16.01 17.89 -11.88
C TRP A 67 -16.06 16.72 -12.86
N ARG A 68 -16.80 16.91 -13.96
CA ARG A 68 -16.85 16.06 -15.16
C ARG A 68 -16.93 16.95 -16.40
N SER A 69 -16.36 16.52 -17.53
CA SER A 69 -16.40 17.30 -18.78
C SER A 69 -17.71 17.17 -19.56
N ARG A 70 -18.45 16.07 -19.35
CA ARG A 70 -19.75 15.76 -19.94
C ARG A 70 -20.58 14.96 -18.94
N ASP A 71 -21.90 15.11 -18.95
CA ASP A 71 -22.79 14.42 -18.01
C ASP A 71 -22.84 12.90 -18.17
N THR A 72 -22.45 12.40 -19.34
CA THR A 72 -22.33 10.96 -19.62
C THR A 72 -21.05 10.33 -19.07
N LEU A 73 -20.12 11.12 -18.55
CA LEU A 73 -18.83 10.65 -18.03
C LEU A 73 -18.84 10.67 -16.49
N PRO A 74 -18.16 9.71 -15.84
CA PRO A 74 -17.93 9.78 -14.40
C PRO A 74 -17.07 11.00 -14.03
N THR A 75 -17.24 11.44 -12.79
CA THR A 75 -16.45 12.50 -12.16
C THR A 75 -15.00 12.06 -12.02
N LYS A 76 -14.12 13.04 -11.81
CA LYS A 76 -12.75 12.75 -11.35
C LYS A 76 -12.75 11.92 -10.07
N GLN A 77 -13.70 12.16 -9.15
CA GLN A 77 -13.84 11.41 -7.91
C GLN A 77 -14.13 9.93 -8.15
N GLU A 78 -15.16 9.63 -8.95
CA GLU A 78 -15.55 8.26 -9.29
C GLU A 78 -14.39 7.52 -9.97
N ARG A 79 -13.65 8.19 -10.86
CA ARG A 79 -12.45 7.64 -11.49
C ARG A 79 -11.30 7.43 -10.52
N ALA A 80 -11.07 8.35 -9.58
CA ALA A 80 -10.04 8.18 -8.57
C ALA A 80 -10.35 6.98 -7.66
N ASP A 81 -11.59 6.82 -7.24
CA ASP A 81 -12.02 5.71 -6.39
C ASP A 81 -11.92 4.37 -7.12
N GLU A 82 -12.32 4.32 -8.40
CA GLU A 82 -12.18 3.15 -9.27
C GLU A 82 -10.70 2.74 -9.44
N LEU A 83 -9.83 3.70 -9.75
CA LEU A 83 -8.39 3.45 -9.91
C LEU A 83 -7.72 3.03 -8.59
N LEU A 84 -8.12 3.61 -7.45
CA LEU A 84 -7.61 3.21 -6.14
C LEU A 84 -8.04 1.78 -5.80
N LEU A 85 -9.29 1.43 -6.09
CA LEU A 85 -9.81 0.10 -5.83
C LEU A 85 -9.15 -0.94 -6.75
N ALA A 86 -8.91 -0.61 -8.01
CA ALA A 86 -8.15 -1.44 -8.94
C ALA A 86 -6.71 -1.68 -8.45
N LEU A 87 -6.03 -0.62 -8.00
CA LEU A 87 -4.70 -0.74 -7.40
C LEU A 87 -4.73 -1.59 -6.12
N ALA A 88 -5.70 -1.37 -5.25
CA ALA A 88 -5.87 -2.17 -4.04
C ALA A 88 -6.09 -3.65 -4.35
N ALA A 89 -6.86 -3.98 -5.39
CA ALA A 89 -7.07 -5.35 -5.81
C ALA A 89 -5.76 -6.03 -6.25
N LEU A 90 -4.87 -5.31 -6.93
CA LEU A 90 -3.55 -5.80 -7.32
C LEU A 90 -2.64 -5.99 -6.09
N LEU A 91 -2.61 -5.01 -5.19
CA LEU A 91 -1.81 -5.06 -3.95
C LEU A 91 -2.24 -6.21 -3.04
N LEU A 92 -3.55 -6.34 -2.79
CA LEU A 92 -4.11 -7.42 -1.97
C LEU A 92 -3.89 -8.80 -2.61
N ARG A 93 -3.88 -8.88 -3.95
CA ARG A 93 -3.53 -10.11 -4.66
C ARG A 93 -2.05 -10.45 -4.52
N GLY A 94 -1.18 -9.44 -4.48
CA GLY A 94 0.26 -9.56 -4.24
C GLY A 94 0.65 -9.82 -2.78
N GLY A 95 -0.31 -9.90 -1.86
CA GLY A 95 -0.04 -10.12 -0.43
C GLY A 95 0.29 -8.85 0.36
N GLU A 96 0.21 -7.68 -0.27
CA GLU A 96 0.46 -6.40 0.39
C GLU A 96 -0.68 -6.00 1.33
N ARG A 97 -0.35 -5.17 2.32
CA ARG A 97 -1.34 -4.61 3.26
C ARG A 97 -1.82 -3.27 2.72
N VAL A 98 -3.12 -3.12 2.50
CA VAL A 98 -3.70 -1.86 2.02
C VAL A 98 -4.34 -1.11 3.19
N ARG A 99 -4.16 0.19 3.30
CA ARG A 99 -4.79 1.00 4.35
C ARG A 99 -5.41 2.24 3.74
N GLY A 100 -6.69 2.49 3.98
CA GLY A 100 -7.26 3.81 3.70
C GLY A 100 -6.83 4.80 4.79
N PHE A 101 -6.59 6.07 4.43
CA PHE A 101 -6.29 7.08 5.44
C PHE A 101 -7.46 7.22 6.42
N GLY A 102 -7.17 7.23 7.72
CA GLY A 102 -8.21 7.29 8.75
C GLY A 102 -8.76 5.91 9.15
N ALA A 103 -8.55 4.86 8.33
CA ALA A 103 -9.04 3.51 8.64
C ALA A 103 -8.44 3.01 9.96
N PRO A 104 -9.20 2.24 10.78
CA PRO A 104 -8.69 1.73 12.06
C PRO A 104 -7.56 0.71 11.87
N ARG A 105 -7.63 -0.11 10.82
CA ARG A 105 -6.68 -1.18 10.50
C ARG A 105 -6.42 -1.27 9.01
N ALA A 106 -5.35 -1.98 8.64
CA ALA A 106 -5.11 -2.35 7.26
C ALA A 106 -6.05 -3.48 6.81
N PHE A 107 -6.42 -3.43 5.54
CA PHE A 107 -7.11 -4.44 4.77
C PHE A 107 -6.08 -5.45 4.23
N ILE A 108 -6.39 -6.74 4.36
CA ILE A 108 -5.47 -7.84 4.02
C ILE A 108 -6.24 -8.92 3.27
N GLY A 109 -5.64 -9.44 2.20
CA GLY A 109 -6.20 -10.51 1.38
C GLY A 109 -7.36 -10.06 0.48
N ARG A 110 -7.71 -10.93 -0.48
CA ARG A 110 -8.67 -10.59 -1.55
C ARG A 110 -10.07 -10.24 -1.04
N ALA A 111 -10.51 -10.86 0.05
CA ALA A 111 -11.83 -10.60 0.64
C ALA A 111 -11.98 -9.18 1.22
N ALA A 112 -10.86 -8.49 1.46
CA ALA A 112 -10.88 -7.15 2.03
C ALA A 112 -11.18 -6.04 1.00
N LEU A 113 -11.30 -6.38 -0.29
CA LEU A 113 -11.58 -5.41 -1.36
C LEU A 113 -12.97 -4.76 -1.23
N ALA A 114 -14.00 -5.55 -0.95
CA ALA A 114 -15.36 -5.02 -0.81
C ALA A 114 -15.51 -4.12 0.44
N PRO A 115 -15.01 -4.49 1.63
CA PRO A 115 -14.95 -3.57 2.76
C PRO A 115 -14.16 -2.29 2.49
N LEU A 116 -13.06 -2.38 1.74
CA LEU A 116 -12.28 -1.20 1.35
C LEU A 116 -13.09 -0.27 0.41
N ALA A 117 -13.83 -0.84 -0.55
CA ALA A 117 -14.69 -0.05 -1.44
C ALA A 117 -15.74 0.75 -0.66
N GLY A 118 -16.34 0.15 0.37
CA GLY A 118 -17.27 0.85 1.27
C GLY A 118 -16.59 1.94 2.11
N PHE A 119 -15.31 1.78 2.44
CA PHE A 119 -14.56 2.75 3.24
C PHE A 119 -14.06 3.96 2.45
N LEU A 120 -13.68 3.80 1.17
CA LEU A 120 -13.06 4.88 0.38
C LEU A 120 -13.84 6.22 0.41
N PRO A 121 -15.18 6.25 0.31
CA PRO A 121 -15.96 7.49 0.39
C PRO A 121 -15.91 8.18 1.76
N GLU A 122 -15.60 7.46 2.84
CA GLU A 122 -15.57 7.99 4.21
C GLU A 122 -14.25 8.70 4.57
N GLN A 123 -13.30 8.74 3.62
CA GLN A 123 -12.00 9.34 3.85
C GLN A 123 -12.06 10.85 4.10
N THR A 124 -11.15 11.31 4.95
CA THR A 124 -11.01 12.73 5.27
C THR A 124 -10.54 13.55 4.07
N ALA A 125 -10.94 14.83 4.03
CA ALA A 125 -10.55 15.77 2.97
C ALA A 125 -9.05 16.07 2.93
N GLN A 126 -8.30 15.74 3.99
CA GLN A 126 -6.85 15.87 4.03
C GLN A 126 -6.20 14.49 4.18
N PRO A 127 -5.07 14.22 3.52
CA PRO A 127 -4.32 12.98 3.65
C PRO A 127 -3.47 13.01 4.92
N ALA A 128 -4.11 12.97 6.10
CA ALA A 128 -3.41 12.99 7.39
C ALA A 128 -3.84 11.79 8.24
N ASP A 129 -2.89 10.91 8.57
CA ASP A 129 -3.13 9.82 9.52
C ASP A 129 -1.85 9.50 10.30
N PRO A 130 -1.72 9.94 11.57
CA PRO A 130 -0.51 9.74 12.37
C PRO A 130 -0.26 8.28 12.75
N ARG A 131 -1.24 7.39 12.51
CA ARG A 131 -1.14 5.95 12.81
C ARG A 131 -0.50 5.17 11.66
N LEU A 132 -0.14 5.82 10.56
CA LEU A 132 0.55 5.16 9.45
C LEU A 132 1.94 4.67 9.87
N PRO A 133 2.32 3.44 9.49
CA PRO A 133 3.67 2.95 9.74
C PRO A 133 4.72 3.84 9.05
N ARG A 134 5.85 4.12 9.74
CA ARG A 134 6.95 4.96 9.23
C ARG A 134 7.54 4.53 7.88
N HIS A 135 7.31 3.30 7.44
CA HIS A 135 7.82 2.78 6.17
C HIS A 135 6.70 2.44 5.19
N ALA A 136 5.48 2.89 5.45
CA ALA A 136 4.39 2.71 4.51
C ALA A 136 4.65 3.50 3.23
N ARG A 137 4.22 2.92 2.10
CA ARG A 137 4.14 3.60 0.83
C ARG A 137 2.81 4.33 0.75
N VAL A 138 2.79 5.53 0.18
CA VAL A 138 1.57 6.33 0.03
C VAL A 138 1.24 6.49 -1.45
N VAL A 139 -0.04 6.36 -1.78
CA VAL A 139 -0.62 6.67 -3.08
C VAL A 139 -1.74 7.67 -2.88
N LEU A 140 -1.60 8.84 -3.54
CA LEU A 140 -2.56 9.93 -3.48
C LEU A 140 -3.11 10.17 -4.88
N PHE A 141 -4.43 10.21 -5.03
CA PHE A 141 -5.08 10.72 -6.24
C PHE A 141 -5.72 12.06 -5.96
N SER A 142 -5.30 13.08 -6.70
CA SER A 142 -5.80 14.45 -6.61
C SER A 142 -5.68 15.11 -7.97
N ASP A 143 -6.45 16.18 -8.20
CA ASP A 143 -6.24 17.04 -9.35
C ASP A 143 -5.11 18.07 -9.13
N PHE A 144 -4.57 18.16 -7.91
CA PHE A 144 -3.47 19.05 -7.51
C PHE A 144 -3.70 20.51 -7.91
N LEU A 145 -4.96 20.94 -7.94
CA LEU A 145 -5.35 22.32 -8.28
C LEU A 145 -5.40 23.25 -7.06
N ALA A 146 -5.15 22.73 -5.86
CA ALA A 146 -4.98 23.55 -4.66
C ALA A 146 -3.71 24.42 -4.80
N PRO A 147 -3.64 25.57 -4.10
CA PRO A 147 -2.44 26.41 -4.09
C PRO A 147 -1.16 25.61 -3.84
N LEU A 148 -0.09 25.95 -4.55
CA LEU A 148 1.16 25.17 -4.53
C LEU A 148 1.72 25.03 -3.10
N GLU A 149 1.65 26.10 -2.30
CA GLU A 149 2.13 26.10 -0.91
C GLU A 149 1.34 25.13 -0.03
N GLU A 150 0.03 25.03 -0.21
CA GLU A 150 -0.80 24.06 0.52
C GLU A 150 -0.46 22.63 0.12
N THR A 151 -0.32 22.37 -1.19
CA THR A 151 0.08 21.06 -1.71
C THR A 151 1.46 20.66 -1.18
N ARG A 152 2.42 21.61 -1.17
CA ARG A 152 3.77 21.39 -0.65
C ARG A 152 3.75 21.10 0.86
N ALA A 153 2.97 21.83 1.63
CA ALA A 153 2.83 21.62 3.07
C ALA A 153 2.28 20.22 3.38
N GLN A 154 1.25 19.77 2.66
CA GLN A 154 0.67 18.43 2.80
C GLN A 154 1.68 17.32 2.49
N LEU A 155 2.38 17.42 1.35
CA LEU A 155 3.39 16.43 0.96
C LEU A 155 4.58 16.42 1.93
N SER A 156 4.98 17.59 2.44
CA SER A 156 6.06 17.71 3.42
C SER A 156 5.67 17.06 4.76
N ALA A 157 4.42 17.24 5.21
CA ALA A 157 3.91 16.61 6.42
C ALA A 157 3.88 15.07 6.32
N LEU A 158 3.52 14.54 5.16
CA LEU A 158 3.59 13.10 4.88
C LEU A 158 5.04 12.58 4.88
N ALA A 159 5.95 13.29 4.21
CA ALA A 159 7.36 12.93 4.16
C ALA A 159 8.03 12.97 5.54
N ALA A 160 7.66 13.94 6.39
CA ALA A 160 8.17 14.06 7.76
C ALA A 160 7.81 12.85 8.65
N GLN A 161 6.75 12.11 8.33
CA GLN A 161 6.38 10.85 9.01
C GLN A 161 7.21 9.63 8.56
N GLY A 162 8.14 9.82 7.62
CA GLY A 162 8.97 8.76 7.03
C GLY A 162 8.32 8.03 5.84
N LEU A 163 7.12 8.45 5.45
CA LEU A 163 6.34 7.83 4.37
C LEU A 163 7.01 8.05 3.02
N ARG A 164 6.95 7.04 2.14
CA ARG A 164 7.54 7.10 0.80
C ARG A 164 6.46 7.02 -0.28
N GLY A 165 6.68 7.71 -1.41
CA GLY A 165 5.82 7.53 -2.58
C GLY A 165 5.97 6.12 -3.17
N ALA A 166 4.90 5.58 -3.74
CA ALA A 166 4.98 4.35 -4.52
C ALA A 166 5.73 4.58 -5.86
N PRO A 167 6.79 3.82 -6.21
CA PRO A 167 7.26 3.75 -7.59
C PRO A 167 6.11 3.30 -8.49
N GLY A 168 5.77 4.16 -9.45
CA GLY A 168 4.60 4.01 -10.31
C GLY A 168 3.59 5.16 -10.31
N THR A 169 3.99 6.41 -10.02
CA THR A 169 3.35 7.64 -10.58
C THR A 169 4.08 8.95 -10.26
N ALA A 170 5.25 8.91 -9.61
CA ALA A 170 6.10 10.09 -9.44
C ALA A 170 7.54 9.67 -9.11
N ASP A 171 8.20 8.90 -9.99
CA ASP A 171 9.63 8.61 -9.82
C ASP A 171 10.45 9.71 -10.53
N ARG A 172 11.24 10.42 -9.73
CA ARG A 172 12.32 11.37 -10.08
C ARG A 172 12.02 12.65 -10.88
N SER A 173 10.91 12.79 -11.59
CA SER A 173 10.68 14.00 -12.41
C SER A 173 10.12 15.20 -11.62
N ILE A 174 9.23 15.00 -10.66
CA ILE A 174 8.60 16.14 -9.93
C ILE A 174 9.57 16.83 -8.96
N MET A 175 10.50 16.10 -8.34
CA MET A 175 11.49 16.73 -7.45
C MET A 175 12.58 17.51 -8.22
N ARG A 176 12.83 17.16 -9.49
CA ARG A 176 13.75 17.90 -10.37
C ARG A 176 13.10 19.12 -11.03
N ILE A 177 11.79 19.09 -11.27
CA ILE A 177 11.05 20.26 -11.81
C ILE A 177 11.01 21.40 -10.78
N ILE A 178 10.87 21.08 -9.48
CA ILE A 178 10.88 22.09 -8.40
C ILE A 178 12.27 22.71 -8.22
N HIS A 179 13.35 21.96 -8.46
CA HIS A 179 14.72 22.50 -8.38
C HIS A 179 15.19 23.21 -9.67
N GLY A 180 14.59 22.90 -10.82
CA GLY A 180 14.89 23.54 -12.11
C GLY A 180 14.20 24.89 -12.32
N MET A 181 12.99 25.08 -11.79
CA MET A 181 12.27 26.37 -11.92
C MET A 181 12.81 27.48 -11.01
N LEU A 182 13.55 27.14 -9.95
CA LEU A 182 14.23 28.12 -9.08
C LEU A 182 15.59 28.62 -9.63
N SER A 183 16.11 28.04 -10.72
CA SER A 183 17.39 28.45 -11.32
C SER A 183 17.25 29.25 -12.63
N ALA A 184 16.05 29.36 -13.20
CA ALA A 184 15.79 30.04 -14.47
C ALA A 184 15.02 31.37 -14.33
N GLY A 185 14.89 31.88 -13.09
CA GLY A 185 14.18 33.12 -12.77
C GLY A 185 15.06 34.18 -12.09
N ARG A 186 16.32 34.31 -12.52
CA ARG A 186 17.14 35.51 -12.31
C ARG A 186 17.60 36.02 -13.66
#